data_AF-A0A3D1Y021-F1
#
_entry.id   AF-A0A3D1Y021-F1
#
_cell.length_a   1.000
_cell.length_b   1.000
_cell.length_c   1.000
_cell.angle_alpha   90.00
_cell.angle_beta   90.00
_cell.angle_gamma   90.00
#
_symmetry.space_group_name_H-M   'P 1'
#
loop_
_entity.id
_entity.type
_entity.pdbx_description
1 polymer ?
#
loop_
_entity_poly.entity_id
_entity_poly.type
_entity_poly.pdbx_seq_one_letter_code
_entity_poly.pdbx_strand_id
1 'polypeptide(L)'
;MVIKTFYRRCLLNNNIAVFKVEGEGIAEVWEKSILELWEKGKNIKTEYDAAEDPPSKDAAVMMLVKNPFVEPRIHLAFPGGLEDLEKYRQEVVLGVHDQWINPQAGSWTYTYHQRLFGYLDKINQVDYIVEKLASSEYSRRAQAITWIPAVDPPTDDPPCLQRLWCRISRRQDKLFLDMHTHWRSRDAYRAAFMNIFGFTELQKIICGKISEKRKEKIFVGYYLDISDSYHIYGSNFNDFKERFLKLQKMRKFYDKERIKSRTMRSDDPAAIAGFEYGRKLLEMERKSGKRGATF
;
A
#
# COMPACT_ATOMS: atom_id res chain seq x y z
N MET A 1 -38.73 -28.67 16.76
CA MET A 1 -37.53 -28.59 15.88
C MET A 1 -37.61 -27.37 14.95
N VAL A 2 -37.78 -26.15 15.49
CA VAL A 2 -37.89 -24.90 14.69
C VAL A 2 -37.04 -23.75 15.27
N ILE A 3 -36.60 -23.85 16.54
CA ILE A 3 -35.79 -22.81 17.21
C ILE A 3 -34.30 -22.85 16.80
N LYS A 4 -33.77 -24.01 16.38
CA LYS A 4 -32.35 -24.14 15.97
C LYS A 4 -32.01 -23.49 14.62
N THR A 5 -33.00 -23.30 13.74
CA THR A 5 -32.78 -22.75 12.38
C THR A 5 -32.73 -21.22 12.38
N PHE A 6 -33.40 -20.55 13.32
CA PHE A 6 -33.38 -19.08 13.44
C PHE A 6 -32.06 -18.57 14.05
N TYR A 7 -31.52 -19.30 15.04
CA TYR A 7 -30.23 -18.98 15.67
C TYR A 7 -29.04 -19.04 14.69
N ARG A 8 -29.06 -19.98 13.73
CA ARG A 8 -28.01 -20.09 12.70
C ARG A 8 -27.99 -18.93 11.70
N ARG A 9 -29.12 -18.25 11.47
CA ARG A 9 -29.22 -17.16 10.49
C ARG A 9 -28.86 -15.79 11.09
N CYS A 10 -29.08 -15.59 12.40
CA CYS A 10 -28.64 -14.38 13.11
C CYS A 10 -27.12 -14.38 13.41
N LEU A 11 -26.49 -15.53 13.64
CA LEU A 11 -25.06 -15.60 13.95
C LEU A 11 -24.13 -15.31 12.75
N LEU A 12 -24.61 -15.47 11.51
CA LEU A 12 -23.84 -15.20 10.29
C LEU A 12 -23.66 -13.69 10.00
N ASN A 13 -24.43 -12.82 10.66
CA ASN A 13 -24.37 -11.36 10.45
C ASN A 13 -23.29 -10.64 11.29
N ASN A 14 -22.52 -11.36 12.12
CA ASN A 14 -21.46 -10.80 12.96
C ASN A 14 -20.04 -11.09 12.47
N ASN A 15 -19.89 -11.78 11.34
CA ASN A 15 -18.56 -11.99 10.76
C ASN A 15 -18.00 -10.68 10.18
N ILE A 16 -16.67 -10.55 10.20
CA ILE A 16 -15.96 -9.52 9.45
C ILE A 16 -16.39 -9.62 7.96
N ALA A 17 -16.68 -8.48 7.34
CA ALA A 17 -17.03 -8.45 5.93
C ALA A 17 -15.84 -8.92 5.09
N VAL A 18 -16.08 -9.69 4.02
CA VAL A 18 -15.02 -10.16 3.11
C VAL A 18 -15.43 -9.83 1.69
N PHE A 19 -14.58 -9.12 0.95
CA PHE A 19 -14.85 -8.80 -0.44
C PHE A 19 -13.60 -8.63 -1.30
N LYS A 20 -13.80 -8.74 -2.62
CA LYS A 20 -12.77 -8.49 -3.63
C LYS A 20 -13.14 -7.26 -4.44
N VAL A 21 -12.16 -6.40 -4.67
CA VAL A 21 -12.26 -5.24 -5.57
C VAL A 21 -11.25 -5.39 -6.69
N GLU A 22 -11.65 -5.06 -7.91
CA GLU A 22 -10.75 -5.07 -9.05
C GLU A 22 -10.97 -3.87 -9.98
N GLY A 23 -9.92 -3.51 -10.71
CA GLY A 23 -9.90 -2.36 -11.58
C GLY A 23 -8.62 -2.29 -12.40
N GLU A 24 -8.54 -1.26 -13.23
CA GLU A 24 -7.49 -1.11 -14.22
C GLU A 24 -6.22 -0.54 -13.56
N GLY A 25 -6.33 0.60 -12.88
CA GLY A 25 -5.20 1.30 -12.25
C GLY A 25 -5.32 1.43 -10.73
N ILE A 26 -4.23 1.85 -10.08
CA ILE A 26 -4.17 1.95 -8.62
C ILE A 26 -5.19 2.95 -8.06
N ALA A 27 -5.40 4.09 -8.72
CA ALA A 27 -6.31 5.14 -8.27
C ALA A 27 -7.76 4.66 -8.26
N GLU A 28 -8.16 3.93 -9.30
CA GLU A 28 -9.50 3.36 -9.45
C GLU A 28 -9.75 2.28 -8.39
N VAL A 29 -8.81 1.34 -8.24
CA VAL A 29 -8.95 0.22 -7.30
C VAL A 29 -9.00 0.71 -5.86
N TRP A 30 -8.14 1.67 -5.51
CA TRP A 30 -8.15 2.27 -4.17
C TRP A 30 -9.48 3.00 -3.90
N GLU A 31 -9.96 3.84 -4.83
CA GLU A 31 -11.26 4.53 -4.68
C GLU A 31 -12.40 3.53 -4.46
N LYS A 32 -12.51 2.51 -5.32
CA LYS A 32 -13.52 1.45 -5.19
C LYS A 32 -13.42 0.72 -3.86
N SER A 33 -12.19 0.41 -3.41
CA SER A 33 -11.97 -0.33 -2.16
C SER A 33 -12.47 0.39 -0.92
N ILE A 34 -12.25 1.71 -0.86
CA ILE A 34 -12.68 2.51 0.28
C ILE A 34 -14.19 2.74 0.24
N LEU A 35 -14.78 2.97 -0.94
CA LEU A 35 -16.23 3.13 -1.07
C LEU A 35 -16.96 1.84 -0.65
N GLU A 36 -16.48 0.68 -1.10
CA GLU A 36 -17.01 -0.63 -0.73
C GLU A 36 -16.85 -0.90 0.78
N LEU A 37 -15.70 -0.55 1.37
CA LEU A 37 -15.47 -0.64 2.81
C LEU A 37 -16.43 0.27 3.59
N TRP A 38 -16.63 1.51 3.12
CA TRP A 38 -17.54 2.45 3.78
C TRP A 38 -18.99 1.94 3.80
N GLU A 39 -19.43 1.34 2.69
CA GLU A 39 -20.79 0.81 2.54
C GLU A 39 -20.99 -0.52 3.29
N LYS A 40 -20.06 -1.46 3.13
CA LYS A 40 -20.25 -2.88 3.54
C LYS A 40 -19.41 -3.29 4.74
N GLY A 41 -18.43 -2.47 5.13
CA GLY A 41 -17.58 -2.71 6.29
C GLY A 41 -18.38 -2.75 7.59
N LYS A 42 -17.93 -3.62 8.50
CA LYS A 42 -18.49 -3.77 9.83
C LYS A 42 -17.93 -2.69 10.75
N ASN A 43 -18.72 -2.24 11.70
CA ASN A 43 -18.27 -1.34 12.74
C ASN A 43 -17.59 -2.19 13.83
N ILE A 44 -16.27 -2.05 14.00
CA ILE A 44 -15.45 -2.82 14.94
C ILE A 44 -14.57 -1.85 15.73
N LYS A 45 -14.52 -2.01 17.05
CA LYS A 45 -13.65 -1.18 17.90
C LYS A 45 -12.18 -1.60 17.73
N THR A 46 -11.28 -0.64 17.83
CA THR A 46 -9.83 -0.86 17.79
C THR A 46 -9.18 -0.47 19.11
N GLU A 47 -7.95 -0.92 19.33
CA GLU A 47 -7.14 -0.53 20.49
C GLU A 47 -6.71 0.95 20.44
N TYR A 48 -6.90 1.62 19.30
CA TYR A 48 -6.55 3.01 19.07
C TYR A 48 -7.73 3.97 19.22
N ASP A 49 -8.95 3.46 19.38
CA ASP A 49 -10.15 4.29 19.48
C ASP A 49 -10.16 5.04 20.83
N ALA A 50 -10.33 6.37 20.80
CA ALA A 50 -10.66 7.15 21.99
C ALA A 50 -12.07 6.78 22.50
N ALA A 51 -12.41 7.22 23.72
CA ALA A 51 -13.70 6.87 24.34
C ALA A 51 -14.91 7.38 23.53
N GLU A 52 -14.75 8.50 22.85
CA GLU A 52 -15.71 9.18 21.99
C GLU A 52 -15.68 8.72 20.53
N ASP A 53 -14.64 8.00 20.12
CA ASP A 53 -14.50 7.58 18.72
C ASP A 53 -15.55 6.52 18.39
N PRO A 54 -16.28 6.67 17.26
CA PRO A 54 -17.13 5.59 16.80
C PRO A 54 -16.26 4.38 16.41
N PRO A 55 -16.80 3.15 16.45
CA PRO A 55 -16.05 1.99 16.00
C PRO A 55 -15.65 2.14 14.52
N SER A 56 -14.42 1.73 14.20
CA SER A 56 -13.86 1.77 12.86
C SER A 56 -14.67 0.93 11.87
N LYS A 57 -14.68 1.32 10.59
CA LYS A 57 -15.16 0.46 9.49
C LYS A 57 -14.08 -0.55 9.17
N ASP A 58 -14.39 -1.85 9.16
CA ASP A 58 -13.40 -2.91 8.95
C ASP A 58 -13.94 -4.05 8.06
N ALA A 59 -13.06 -4.61 7.22
CA ALA A 59 -13.29 -5.79 6.40
C ALA A 59 -11.98 -6.49 6.01
N ALA A 60 -12.03 -7.78 5.67
CA ALA A 60 -10.97 -8.45 4.93
C ALA A 60 -11.16 -8.18 3.42
N VAL A 61 -10.12 -7.69 2.75
CA VAL A 61 -10.23 -7.16 1.39
C VAL A 61 -9.11 -7.69 0.49
N MET A 62 -9.49 -8.09 -0.73
CA MET A 62 -8.56 -8.38 -1.81
C MET A 62 -8.70 -7.35 -2.93
N MET A 63 -7.66 -6.56 -3.18
CA MET A 63 -7.61 -5.54 -4.23
C MET A 63 -6.72 -5.98 -5.38
N LEU A 64 -7.30 -6.22 -6.56
CA LEU A 64 -6.59 -6.58 -7.78
C LEU A 64 -6.45 -5.37 -8.71
N VAL A 65 -5.21 -4.90 -8.90
CA VAL A 65 -4.85 -3.86 -9.87
C VAL A 65 -4.28 -4.51 -11.13
N LYS A 66 -5.02 -4.45 -12.24
CA LYS A 66 -4.66 -5.14 -13.49
C LYS A 66 -3.40 -4.56 -14.14
N ASN A 67 -3.31 -3.23 -14.20
CA ASN A 67 -2.22 -2.48 -14.82
C ASN A 67 -1.73 -1.36 -13.88
N PRO A 68 -0.81 -1.65 -12.94
CA PRO A 68 -0.43 -0.72 -11.86
C PRO A 68 0.18 0.63 -12.30
N PHE A 69 0.55 0.74 -13.57
CA PHE A 69 1.20 1.91 -14.18
C PHE A 69 0.33 2.61 -15.23
N VAL A 70 -0.94 2.22 -15.39
CA VAL A 70 -1.88 2.93 -16.25
C VAL A 70 -2.24 4.29 -15.64
N GLU A 71 -2.44 5.29 -16.50
CA GLU A 71 -2.82 6.64 -16.10
C GLU A 71 -4.34 6.85 -16.23
N PRO A 72 -4.96 7.70 -15.39
CA PRO A 72 -4.35 8.47 -14.30
C PRO A 72 -4.06 7.61 -13.07
N ARG A 73 -2.87 7.80 -12.49
CA ARG A 73 -2.36 6.94 -11.42
C ARG A 73 -2.50 7.54 -10.01
N ILE A 74 -2.56 8.86 -9.89
CA ILE A 74 -2.57 9.55 -8.60
C ILE A 74 -4.00 9.93 -8.21
N HIS A 75 -4.50 9.53 -7.03
CA HIS A 75 -5.82 9.94 -6.56
C HIS A 75 -5.72 11.10 -5.56
N LEU A 76 -6.22 12.28 -5.89
CA LEU A 76 -6.03 13.54 -5.13
C LEU A 76 -6.75 13.60 -3.77
N ALA A 77 -7.41 12.52 -3.36
CA ALA A 77 -8.01 12.40 -2.03
C ALA A 77 -7.14 11.66 -1.02
N PHE A 78 -5.97 11.13 -1.42
CA PHE A 78 -5.05 10.55 -0.44
C PHE A 78 -4.59 11.68 0.52
N PRO A 79 -4.47 11.41 1.83
CA PRO A 79 -3.97 12.41 2.76
C PRO A 79 -2.48 12.66 2.54
N GLY A 80 -2.12 13.79 1.92
CA GLY A 80 -0.75 14.23 1.74
C GLY A 80 -0.54 15.02 0.45
N GLY A 81 0.65 15.60 0.31
CA GLY A 81 1.10 16.25 -0.91
C GLY A 81 1.77 15.28 -1.89
N LEU A 82 2.03 15.76 -3.11
CA LEU A 82 2.78 15.00 -4.12
C LEU A 82 4.23 14.78 -3.68
N GLU A 83 4.79 15.74 -2.97
CA GLU A 83 6.08 15.67 -2.30
C GLU A 83 6.12 14.56 -1.24
N ASP A 84 5.07 14.41 -0.43
CA ASP A 84 4.96 13.33 0.55
C ASP A 84 4.88 11.97 -0.14
N LEU A 85 4.14 11.89 -1.25
CA LEU A 85 4.04 10.67 -2.05
C LEU A 85 5.41 10.25 -2.62
N GLU A 86 6.21 11.20 -3.13
CA GLU A 86 7.58 10.91 -3.60
C GLU A 86 8.52 10.54 -2.45
N LYS A 87 8.45 11.24 -1.31
CA LYS A 87 9.21 10.88 -0.12
C LYS A 87 8.93 9.43 0.28
N TYR A 88 7.66 9.10 0.44
CA TYR A 88 7.23 7.76 0.82
C TYR A 88 7.62 6.69 -0.22
N ARG A 89 7.54 7.01 -1.53
CA ARG A 89 8.04 6.13 -2.57
C ARG A 89 9.53 5.81 -2.36
N GLN A 90 10.35 6.81 -2.07
CA GLN A 90 11.78 6.61 -1.82
C GLN A 90 12.06 5.92 -0.48
N GLU A 91 11.22 6.11 0.54
CA GLU A 91 11.31 5.34 1.79
C GLU A 91 11.15 3.84 1.52
N VAL A 92 10.13 3.45 0.76
CA VAL A 92 9.86 2.03 0.44
C VAL A 92 10.94 1.44 -0.46
N VAL A 93 11.41 2.22 -1.45
CA VAL A 93 12.24 1.71 -2.54
C VAL A 93 13.74 1.83 -2.28
N LEU A 94 14.18 2.91 -1.62
CA LEU A 94 15.58 3.27 -1.44
C LEU A 94 16.02 3.33 0.03
N GLY A 95 15.09 3.24 0.98
CA GLY A 95 15.42 3.27 2.40
C GLY A 95 15.95 4.62 2.87
N VAL A 96 15.50 5.73 2.25
CA VAL A 96 16.05 7.08 2.53
C VAL A 96 15.94 7.51 3.99
N HIS A 97 15.14 6.82 4.80
CA HIS A 97 14.91 7.10 6.22
C HIS A 97 15.25 5.90 7.13
N ASP A 98 15.94 4.86 6.64
CA ASP A 98 16.32 3.70 7.46
C ASP A 98 17.22 4.12 8.64
N GLN A 99 18.05 5.16 8.46
CA GLN A 99 18.90 5.72 9.52
C GLN A 99 18.14 6.40 10.66
N TRP A 100 16.83 6.62 10.52
CA TRP A 100 15.99 7.20 11.57
C TRP A 100 15.29 6.16 12.44
N ILE A 101 15.52 4.86 12.20
CA ILE A 101 15.04 3.80 13.07
C ILE A 101 15.77 3.95 14.43
N ASN A 102 15.03 4.38 15.45
CA ASN A 102 15.54 4.52 16.82
C ASN A 102 14.40 4.31 17.84
N PRO A 103 14.03 3.04 18.10
CA PRO A 103 13.00 2.71 19.07
C PRO A 103 13.27 3.28 20.47
N GLN A 104 14.55 3.30 20.89
CA GLN A 104 14.95 3.77 22.22
C GLN A 104 14.70 5.27 22.43
N ALA A 105 14.69 6.05 21.34
CA ALA A 105 14.36 7.48 21.37
C ALA A 105 12.87 7.77 21.11
N GLY A 106 12.00 6.74 21.12
CA GLY A 106 10.58 6.89 20.77
C GLY A 106 10.36 7.22 19.28
N SER A 107 11.35 6.93 18.44
CA SER A 107 11.24 7.09 16.99
C SER A 107 10.76 5.80 16.33
N TRP A 108 10.84 5.74 15.00
CA TRP A 108 10.42 4.57 14.22
C TRP A 108 11.08 3.28 14.68
N THR A 109 10.27 2.24 14.79
CA THR A 109 10.71 0.89 15.18
C THR A 109 11.20 0.06 14.00
N TYR A 110 10.75 0.39 12.78
CA TYR A 110 11.15 -0.24 11.54
C TYR A 110 10.83 0.67 10.34
N THR A 111 11.38 0.33 9.17
CA THR A 111 10.85 0.72 7.86
C THR A 111 10.58 -0.54 7.04
N TYR A 112 9.66 -0.47 6.07
CA TYR A 112 9.48 -1.62 5.16
C TYR A 112 10.74 -1.91 4.36
N HIS A 113 11.50 -0.90 3.98
CA HIS A 113 12.76 -1.09 3.28
C HIS A 113 13.77 -1.85 4.15
N GLN A 114 14.01 -1.43 5.40
CA GLN A 114 14.89 -2.16 6.32
C GLN A 114 14.46 -3.62 6.47
N ARG A 115 13.17 -3.89 6.66
CA ARG A 115 12.68 -5.28 6.79
C ARG A 115 12.80 -6.09 5.48
N LEU A 116 12.74 -5.48 4.31
CA LEU A 116 12.79 -6.20 3.03
C LEU A 116 14.22 -6.37 2.49
N PHE A 117 15.08 -5.37 2.68
CA PHE A 117 16.45 -5.31 2.15
C PHE A 117 17.53 -5.63 3.20
N GLY A 118 17.19 -5.56 4.49
CA GLY A 118 18.11 -5.81 5.61
C GLY A 118 17.43 -6.56 6.75
N TYR A 119 16.68 -7.61 6.45
CA TYR A 119 15.96 -8.39 7.46
C TYR A 119 16.94 -8.99 8.48
N LEU A 120 16.71 -8.74 9.77
CA LEU A 120 17.62 -9.08 10.87
C LEU A 120 19.06 -8.56 10.63
N ASP A 121 19.16 -7.39 9.99
CA ASP A 121 20.39 -6.67 9.62
C ASP A 121 21.38 -7.47 8.77
N LYS A 122 20.90 -8.54 8.09
CA LYS A 122 21.77 -9.50 7.38
C LYS A 122 21.19 -10.03 6.08
N ILE A 123 19.87 -10.01 5.91
CA ILE A 123 19.20 -10.73 4.82
C ILE A 123 18.49 -9.76 3.88
N ASN A 124 19.02 -9.63 2.67
CA ASN A 124 18.34 -8.94 1.58
C ASN A 124 17.36 -9.90 0.88
N GLN A 125 16.09 -9.84 1.29
CA GLN A 125 15.06 -10.74 0.77
C GLN A 125 14.62 -10.36 -0.65
N VAL A 126 14.74 -9.08 -1.02
CA VAL A 126 14.44 -8.60 -2.39
C VAL A 126 15.47 -9.15 -3.38
N ASP A 127 16.75 -9.13 -3.04
CA ASP A 127 17.79 -9.73 -3.89
C ASP A 127 17.58 -11.26 -4.01
N TYR A 128 17.19 -11.95 -2.93
CA TYR A 128 16.78 -13.36 -3.01
C TYR A 128 15.63 -13.58 -4.02
N ILE A 129 14.59 -12.73 -4.03
CA ILE A 129 13.49 -12.81 -5.00
C ILE A 129 14.02 -12.66 -6.42
N VAL A 130 14.87 -11.67 -6.66
CA VAL A 130 15.48 -11.39 -7.98
C VAL A 130 16.28 -12.60 -8.46
N GLU A 131 17.20 -13.11 -7.63
CA GLU A 131 18.02 -14.28 -7.92
C GLU A 131 17.16 -15.52 -8.20
N LYS A 132 16.11 -15.70 -7.40
CA LYS A 132 15.25 -16.88 -7.51
C LYS A 132 14.45 -16.90 -8.80
N LEU A 133 13.85 -15.77 -9.18
CA LEU A 133 13.05 -15.67 -10.40
C LEU A 133 13.90 -15.52 -11.65
N ALA A 134 15.12 -14.98 -11.55
CA ALA A 134 16.08 -14.98 -12.65
C ALA A 134 16.49 -16.42 -13.02
N SER A 135 16.77 -17.25 -12.00
CA SER A 135 17.17 -18.66 -12.20
C SER A 135 16.01 -19.61 -12.51
N SER A 136 14.80 -19.34 -12.02
CA SER A 136 13.63 -20.21 -12.17
C SER A 136 12.34 -19.40 -12.27
N GLU A 137 11.89 -19.15 -13.50
CA GLU A 137 10.73 -18.28 -13.79
C GLU A 137 9.44 -18.78 -13.11
N TYR A 138 9.26 -20.09 -13.00
CA TYR A 138 8.06 -20.73 -12.47
C TYR A 138 8.13 -20.96 -10.96
N SER A 139 9.14 -20.41 -10.26
CA SER A 139 9.29 -20.63 -8.83
C SER A 139 8.08 -20.09 -8.06
N ARG A 140 7.63 -20.89 -7.09
CA ARG A 140 6.59 -20.51 -6.11
C ARG A 140 7.18 -19.96 -4.80
N ARG A 141 8.52 -19.91 -4.71
CA ARG A 141 9.29 -19.66 -3.47
C ARG A 141 9.82 -18.23 -3.34
N ALA A 142 9.60 -17.37 -4.32
CA ALA A 142 10.07 -16.00 -4.30
C ALA A 142 9.17 -15.14 -3.41
N GLN A 143 9.58 -14.95 -2.17
CA GLN A 143 8.85 -14.18 -1.16
C GLN A 143 9.81 -13.49 -0.19
N ALA A 144 9.29 -12.47 0.49
CA ALA A 144 9.92 -11.77 1.60
C ALA A 144 8.87 -11.57 2.71
N ILE A 145 9.32 -11.54 3.96
CA ILE A 145 8.48 -11.27 5.13
C ILE A 145 9.01 -10.09 5.92
N THR A 146 8.16 -9.48 6.73
CA THR A 146 8.52 -8.32 7.57
C THR A 146 8.38 -8.61 9.05
N TRP A 147 7.52 -9.57 9.42
CA TRP A 147 7.24 -9.95 10.79
C TRP A 147 8.35 -10.79 11.42
N ILE A 148 8.88 -10.33 12.55
CA ILE A 148 9.84 -11.00 13.41
C ILE A 148 9.10 -11.44 14.69
N PRO A 149 8.78 -12.73 14.86
CA PRO A 149 8.01 -13.21 16.02
C PRO A 149 8.63 -12.89 17.38
N ALA A 150 9.95 -12.76 17.47
CA ALA A 150 10.64 -12.44 18.71
C ALA A 150 10.65 -10.94 19.06
N VAL A 151 10.32 -10.06 18.11
CA VAL A 151 10.49 -8.61 18.24
C VAL A 151 9.17 -7.86 18.15
N ASP A 152 8.29 -8.25 17.23
CA ASP A 152 7.12 -7.45 16.86
C ASP A 152 5.87 -7.61 17.76
N PRO A 153 5.55 -8.78 18.36
CA PRO A 153 4.37 -8.89 19.23
C PRO A 153 4.27 -7.90 20.40
N PRO A 154 5.36 -7.53 21.10
CA PRO A 154 5.28 -6.59 22.22
C PRO A 154 5.33 -5.11 21.81
N THR A 155 5.44 -4.77 20.52
CA THR A 155 5.51 -3.36 20.07
C THR A 155 4.13 -2.78 19.78
N ASP A 156 3.93 -1.49 20.05
CA ASP A 156 2.68 -0.78 19.73
C ASP A 156 2.51 -0.57 18.21
N ASP A 157 3.62 -0.45 17.48
CA ASP A 157 3.65 -0.24 16.04
C ASP A 157 4.37 -1.39 15.29
N PRO A 158 3.82 -2.62 15.25
CA PRO A 158 4.45 -3.69 14.50
C PRO A 158 4.20 -3.55 12.99
N PRO A 159 4.99 -4.21 12.12
CA PRO A 159 4.80 -4.12 10.67
C PRO A 159 3.40 -4.54 10.23
N CYS A 160 2.75 -3.71 9.42
CA CYS A 160 1.43 -4.01 8.85
C CYS A 160 1.54 -4.97 7.66
N LEU A 161 2.48 -4.70 6.74
CA LEU A 161 2.88 -5.69 5.73
C LEU A 161 3.37 -6.93 6.48
N GLN A 162 3.00 -8.13 6.01
CA GLN A 162 3.46 -9.41 6.54
C GLN A 162 4.31 -10.16 5.51
N ARG A 163 3.89 -10.13 4.24
CA ARG A 163 4.53 -10.87 3.16
C ARG A 163 4.42 -10.14 1.83
N LEU A 164 5.52 -10.14 1.10
CA LEU A 164 5.59 -9.85 -0.33
C LEU A 164 5.87 -11.17 -1.06
N TRP A 165 5.13 -11.46 -2.12
CA TRP A 165 5.31 -12.65 -2.95
C TRP A 165 5.33 -12.28 -4.42
N CYS A 166 6.26 -12.84 -5.19
CA CYS A 166 6.42 -12.54 -6.60
C CYS A 166 6.38 -13.82 -7.43
N ARG A 167 5.86 -13.70 -8.65
CA ARG A 167 5.89 -14.79 -9.64
C ARG A 167 5.95 -14.25 -11.06
N ILE A 168 6.68 -14.94 -11.91
CA ILE A 168 6.64 -14.70 -13.34
C ILE A 168 5.53 -15.56 -13.95
N SER A 169 4.65 -14.94 -14.73
CA SER A 169 3.65 -15.62 -15.56
C SER A 169 3.87 -15.31 -17.03
N ARG A 170 3.61 -16.29 -17.90
CA ARG A 170 3.67 -16.13 -19.35
C ARG A 170 2.28 -15.87 -19.92
N ARG A 171 2.11 -14.82 -20.71
CA ARG A 171 0.84 -14.44 -21.37
C ARG A 171 1.16 -13.96 -22.78
N GLN A 172 0.54 -14.56 -23.80
CA GLN A 172 0.76 -14.16 -25.21
C GLN A 172 2.25 -14.01 -25.55
N ASP A 173 3.05 -15.02 -25.20
CA ASP A 173 4.51 -15.07 -25.40
C ASP A 173 5.34 -13.96 -24.71
N LYS A 174 4.73 -13.22 -23.78
CA LYS A 174 5.42 -12.22 -22.94
C LYS A 174 5.48 -12.70 -21.49
N LEU A 175 6.56 -12.34 -20.80
CA LEU A 175 6.75 -12.60 -19.37
C LEU A 175 6.29 -11.41 -18.54
N PHE A 176 5.52 -11.67 -17.49
CA PHE A 176 4.99 -10.66 -16.57
C PHE A 176 5.39 -10.98 -15.14
N LEU A 177 5.93 -10.01 -14.40
CA LEU A 177 6.16 -10.14 -12.97
C LEU A 177 4.90 -9.70 -12.21
N ASP A 178 4.15 -10.67 -11.69
CA ASP A 178 3.04 -10.42 -10.78
C ASP A 178 3.57 -10.30 -9.34
N MET A 179 2.98 -9.40 -8.55
CA MET A 179 3.35 -9.21 -7.15
C MET A 179 2.13 -9.17 -6.24
N HIS A 180 2.19 -9.93 -5.15
CA HIS A 180 1.18 -9.96 -4.09
C HIS A 180 1.77 -9.38 -2.81
N THR A 181 0.96 -8.61 -2.08
CA THR A 181 1.26 -8.17 -0.72
C THR A 181 0.18 -8.65 0.23
N HIS A 182 0.58 -9.04 1.42
CA HIS A 182 -0.32 -9.51 2.48
C HIS A 182 -0.16 -8.63 3.70
N TRP A 183 -1.26 -8.13 4.24
CA TRP A 183 -1.31 -7.15 5.31
C TRP A 183 -2.18 -7.66 6.45
N ARG A 184 -1.66 -7.65 7.68
CA ARG A 184 -2.46 -8.02 8.87
C ARG A 184 -3.49 -6.95 9.22
N SER A 185 -3.17 -5.70 8.89
CA SER A 185 -3.92 -4.51 9.25
C SER A 185 -3.55 -3.39 8.28
N ARG A 186 -4.50 -2.56 7.88
CA ARG A 186 -4.31 -1.59 6.81
C ARG A 186 -5.30 -0.42 6.93
N ASP A 187 -4.77 0.75 7.27
CA ASP A 187 -5.51 2.01 7.17
C ASP A 187 -5.82 2.30 5.69
N ALA A 188 -7.07 2.07 5.33
CA ALA A 188 -7.60 2.23 3.99
C ALA A 188 -7.52 3.67 3.51
N TYR A 189 -7.74 4.65 4.41
CA TYR A 189 -7.89 6.04 4.05
C TYR A 189 -6.55 6.78 4.04
N ARG A 190 -5.75 6.67 5.10
CA ARG A 190 -4.54 7.48 5.25
C ARG A 190 -3.28 6.83 4.69
N ALA A 191 -3.19 5.50 4.66
CA ALA A 191 -1.95 4.82 4.30
C ALA A 191 -2.03 4.04 2.98
N ALA A 192 -3.17 3.40 2.69
CA ALA A 192 -3.23 2.38 1.65
C ALA A 192 -2.85 2.88 0.26
N PHE A 193 -3.24 4.09 -0.13
CA PHE A 193 -2.87 4.64 -1.43
C PHE A 193 -1.35 4.77 -1.58
N MET A 194 -0.69 5.41 -0.62
CA MET A 194 0.75 5.65 -0.65
C MET A 194 1.52 4.33 -0.62
N ASN A 195 1.04 3.35 0.17
CA ASN A 195 1.60 2.00 0.19
C ASN A 195 1.48 1.32 -1.18
N ILE A 196 0.29 1.27 -1.80
CA ILE A 196 0.10 0.67 -3.13
C ILE A 196 1.01 1.35 -4.17
N PHE A 197 1.10 2.69 -4.11
CA PHE A 197 1.99 3.45 -4.98
C PHE A 197 3.46 3.04 -4.80
N GLY A 198 3.97 3.02 -3.56
CA GLY A 198 5.35 2.64 -3.25
C GLY A 198 5.67 1.18 -3.59
N PHE A 199 4.79 0.24 -3.27
CA PHE A 199 5.01 -1.18 -3.55
C PHE A 199 4.93 -1.50 -5.05
N THR A 200 4.08 -0.83 -5.82
CA THR A 200 4.07 -1.03 -7.28
C THR A 200 5.34 -0.46 -7.95
N GLU A 201 5.94 0.59 -7.38
CA GLU A 201 7.29 1.05 -7.78
C GLU A 201 8.39 0.03 -7.42
N LEU A 202 8.31 -0.59 -6.24
CA LEU A 202 9.19 -1.70 -5.87
C LEU A 202 9.03 -2.90 -6.83
N GLN A 203 7.79 -3.26 -7.21
CA GLN A 203 7.51 -4.28 -8.22
C GLN A 203 8.22 -3.99 -9.54
N LYS A 204 8.17 -2.74 -10.02
CA LYS A 204 8.84 -2.31 -11.25
C LYS A 204 10.35 -2.47 -11.17
N ILE A 205 10.95 -2.18 -10.01
CA ILE A 205 12.39 -2.34 -9.79
C ILE A 205 12.80 -3.80 -9.76
N ILE A 206 12.06 -4.66 -9.04
CA ILE A 206 12.28 -6.11 -9.04
C ILE A 206 12.18 -6.65 -10.47
N CYS A 207 11.15 -6.23 -11.22
CA CYS A 207 10.96 -6.60 -12.62
C CYS A 207 12.15 -6.22 -13.50
N GLY A 208 12.65 -4.98 -13.34
CA GLY A 208 13.82 -4.49 -14.06
C GLY A 208 15.08 -5.30 -13.77
N LYS A 209 15.38 -5.53 -12.48
CA LYS A 209 16.54 -6.33 -12.04
C LYS A 209 16.51 -7.76 -12.60
N ILE A 210 15.34 -8.42 -12.56
CA ILE A 210 15.21 -9.78 -13.13
C ILE A 210 15.39 -9.74 -14.66
N SER A 211 14.79 -8.76 -15.33
CA SER A 211 14.89 -8.61 -16.79
C SER A 211 16.34 -8.41 -17.25
N GLU A 212 17.09 -7.56 -16.55
CA GLU A 212 18.52 -7.34 -16.79
C GLU A 212 19.32 -8.64 -16.60
N LYS A 213 19.11 -9.33 -15.48
CA LYS A 213 19.84 -10.56 -15.15
C LYS A 213 19.59 -11.70 -16.13
N ARG A 214 18.38 -11.78 -16.68
CA ARG A 214 18.00 -12.78 -17.69
C ARG A 214 18.35 -12.37 -19.11
N LYS A 215 18.70 -11.10 -19.35
CA LYS A 215 18.83 -10.51 -20.69
C LYS A 215 17.57 -10.74 -21.55
N GLU A 216 16.40 -10.71 -20.91
CA GLU A 216 15.10 -10.99 -21.51
C GLU A 216 14.08 -9.97 -20.99
N LYS A 217 13.23 -9.45 -21.87
CA LYS A 217 12.23 -8.46 -21.47
C LYS A 217 11.15 -9.08 -20.59
N ILE A 218 11.04 -8.58 -19.36
CA ILE A 218 9.92 -8.86 -18.47
C ILE A 218 9.11 -7.57 -18.29
N PHE A 219 7.79 -7.71 -18.33
CA PHE A 219 6.84 -6.64 -18.12
C PHE A 219 6.32 -6.65 -16.68
N VAL A 220 5.93 -5.49 -16.17
CA VAL A 220 5.23 -5.44 -14.88
C VAL A 220 3.86 -6.08 -15.06
N GLY A 221 3.57 -7.09 -14.24
CA GLY A 221 2.28 -7.77 -14.19
C GLY A 221 1.28 -7.06 -13.26
N TYR A 222 0.24 -7.78 -12.85
CA TYR A 222 -0.75 -7.21 -11.95
C TYR A 222 -0.16 -7.07 -10.54
N TYR A 223 -0.81 -6.23 -9.73
CA TYR A 223 -0.55 -6.12 -8.30
C TYR A 223 -1.78 -6.59 -7.51
N LEU A 224 -1.57 -7.44 -6.52
CA LEU A 224 -2.61 -7.93 -5.62
C LEU A 224 -2.29 -7.51 -4.18
N ASP A 225 -3.22 -6.82 -3.54
CA ASP A 225 -3.14 -6.46 -2.13
C ASP A 225 -4.20 -7.26 -1.37
N ILE A 226 -3.78 -8.02 -0.36
CA ILE A 226 -4.64 -8.84 0.48
C ILE A 226 -4.49 -8.32 1.90
N SER A 227 -5.58 -7.78 2.45
CA SER A 227 -5.61 -7.20 3.79
C SER A 227 -6.60 -7.95 4.66
N ASP A 228 -6.15 -8.44 5.83
CA ASP A 228 -7.00 -9.16 6.79
C ASP A 228 -7.93 -8.21 7.55
N SER A 229 -7.44 -7.01 7.89
CA SER A 229 -8.20 -5.89 8.46
C SER A 229 -7.90 -4.62 7.65
N TYR A 230 -8.75 -4.34 6.67
CA TYR A 230 -8.76 -3.10 5.88
C TYR A 230 -9.78 -2.15 6.49
N HIS A 231 -9.34 -1.02 7.02
CA HIS A 231 -10.18 -0.22 7.89
C HIS A 231 -10.09 1.30 7.69
N ILE A 232 -11.15 2.00 8.08
CA ILE A 232 -11.18 3.45 8.26
C ILE A 232 -11.42 3.70 9.74
N TYR A 233 -10.50 4.39 10.40
CA TYR A 233 -10.66 4.75 11.80
C TYR A 233 -11.89 5.63 12.02
N GLY A 234 -12.60 5.38 13.11
CA GLY A 234 -13.77 6.17 13.50
C GLY A 234 -13.46 7.66 13.66
N SER A 235 -12.31 7.97 14.26
CA SER A 235 -11.76 9.32 14.40
C SER A 235 -11.58 10.05 13.06
N ASN A 236 -11.49 9.32 11.95
CA ASN A 236 -11.32 9.89 10.61
C ASN A 236 -12.64 9.99 9.82
N PHE A 237 -13.79 9.58 10.36
CA PHE A 237 -15.05 9.58 9.62
C PHE A 237 -15.47 10.97 9.14
N ASN A 238 -15.25 12.02 9.94
CA ASN A 238 -15.61 13.38 9.55
C ASN A 238 -14.72 13.89 8.42
N ASP A 239 -13.40 13.73 8.53
CA ASP A 239 -12.45 14.09 7.47
C ASP A 239 -12.72 13.32 6.18
N PHE A 240 -12.98 12.01 6.31
CA PHE A 240 -13.33 11.14 5.19
C PHE A 240 -14.60 11.62 4.44
N LYS A 241 -15.66 11.99 5.16
CA LYS A 241 -16.90 12.52 4.56
C LYS A 241 -16.67 13.87 3.87
N GLU A 242 -16.01 14.80 4.55
CA GLU A 242 -15.86 16.17 4.07
C GLU A 242 -14.82 16.31 2.95
N ARG A 243 -13.81 15.44 2.91
CA ARG A 243 -12.78 15.46 1.87
C ARG A 243 -13.02 14.41 0.82
N PHE A 244 -12.96 13.13 1.17
CA PHE A 244 -12.99 12.04 0.18
C PHE A 244 -14.36 11.92 -0.49
N LEU A 245 -15.44 11.72 0.28
CA LEU A 245 -16.77 11.51 -0.31
C LEU A 245 -17.28 12.76 -1.04
N LYS A 246 -16.98 13.96 -0.52
CA LYS A 246 -17.31 15.22 -1.19
C LYS A 246 -16.56 15.37 -2.52
N LEU A 247 -15.25 15.10 -2.55
CA LEU A 247 -14.45 15.16 -3.78
C LEU A 247 -14.97 14.15 -4.82
N GLN A 248 -15.27 12.93 -4.38
CA GLN A 248 -15.78 11.85 -5.22
C GLN A 248 -17.10 12.23 -5.91
N LYS A 249 -18.00 12.92 -5.19
CA LYS A 249 -19.29 13.40 -5.73
C LYS A 249 -19.14 14.62 -6.65
N MET A 250 -18.26 15.56 -6.32
CA MET A 250 -18.19 16.85 -7.02
C MET A 250 -17.31 16.83 -8.28
N ARG A 251 -16.32 15.94 -8.34
CA ARG A 251 -15.33 15.91 -9.42
C ARG A 251 -15.44 14.63 -10.22
N LYS A 252 -15.12 14.68 -11.51
CA LYS A 252 -14.99 13.48 -12.35
C LYS A 252 -13.80 12.65 -11.90
N PHE A 253 -13.84 11.35 -12.19
CA PHE A 253 -12.70 10.47 -11.91
C PHE A 253 -11.44 11.03 -12.55
N TYR A 254 -11.51 11.34 -13.84
CA TYR A 254 -10.49 12.06 -14.59
C TYR A 254 -11.10 13.17 -15.45
N ASP A 255 -10.44 14.32 -15.48
CA ASP A 255 -10.68 15.40 -16.44
C ASP A 255 -9.35 16.07 -16.78
N LYS A 256 -9.20 16.58 -18.00
CA LYS A 256 -7.99 17.33 -18.41
C LYS A 256 -7.86 18.63 -17.63
N GLU A 257 -9.00 19.21 -17.22
CA GLU A 257 -9.02 20.37 -16.35
C GLU A 257 -8.88 19.92 -14.89
N ARG A 258 -7.70 20.16 -14.30
CA ARG A 258 -7.33 19.64 -12.97
C ARG A 258 -8.36 19.91 -11.86
N ILE A 259 -9.01 21.07 -11.86
CA ILE A 259 -10.00 21.41 -10.83
C ILE A 259 -11.28 20.57 -10.91
N LYS A 260 -11.57 19.97 -12.07
CA LYS A 260 -12.70 19.07 -12.31
C LYS A 260 -12.34 17.60 -12.09
N SER A 261 -11.07 17.29 -11.89
CA SER A 261 -10.55 15.94 -11.72
C SER A 261 -10.27 15.61 -10.25
N ARG A 262 -10.56 14.38 -9.84
CA ARG A 262 -10.12 13.81 -8.54
C ARG A 262 -8.93 12.87 -8.66
N THR A 263 -8.51 12.58 -9.88
CA THR A 263 -7.23 11.90 -10.16
C THR A 263 -6.32 12.78 -10.99
N MET A 264 -5.04 12.44 -11.03
CA MET A 264 -4.00 13.15 -11.75
C MET A 264 -3.09 12.12 -12.42
N ARG A 265 -2.60 12.49 -13.61
CA ARG A 265 -1.61 11.68 -14.29
C ARG A 265 -0.23 11.90 -13.69
N SER A 266 0.61 10.86 -13.62
CA SER A 266 1.97 11.01 -13.10
C SER A 266 2.87 11.87 -14.00
N ASP A 267 2.50 12.05 -15.27
CA ASP A 267 3.18 12.90 -16.25
C ASP A 267 2.61 14.34 -16.33
N ASP A 268 1.67 14.69 -15.44
CA ASP A 268 1.20 16.08 -15.31
C ASP A 268 2.34 16.98 -14.79
N PRO A 269 2.54 18.19 -15.35
CA PRO A 269 3.58 19.11 -14.86
C PRO A 269 3.52 19.39 -13.36
N ALA A 270 2.33 19.41 -12.75
CA ALA A 270 2.18 19.59 -11.30
C ALA A 270 2.65 18.35 -10.52
N ALA A 271 2.36 17.14 -11.02
CA ALA A 271 2.87 15.89 -10.43
C ALA A 271 4.40 15.86 -10.47
N ILE A 272 4.98 16.18 -11.63
CA ILE A 272 6.44 16.24 -11.83
C ILE A 272 7.08 17.24 -10.87
N ALA A 273 6.55 18.47 -10.79
CA ALA A 273 7.06 19.50 -9.89
C ALA A 273 6.96 19.10 -8.41
N GLY A 274 5.84 18.50 -8.00
CA GLY A 274 5.66 18.00 -6.64
C GLY A 274 6.65 16.89 -6.28
N PHE A 275 6.89 15.95 -7.20
CA PHE A 275 7.90 14.92 -7.01
C PHE A 275 9.31 15.51 -6.93
N GLU A 276 9.69 16.41 -7.84
CA GLU A 276 10.97 17.11 -7.76
C GLU A 276 11.17 17.86 -6.43
N TYR A 277 10.12 18.51 -5.94
CA TYR A 277 10.14 19.18 -4.64
C TYR A 277 10.38 18.17 -3.49
N GLY A 278 9.69 17.03 -3.50
CA GLY A 278 9.92 15.94 -2.55
C GLY A 278 11.37 15.44 -2.54
N ARG A 279 12.00 15.29 -3.72
CA ARG A 279 13.42 14.90 -3.81
C ARG A 279 14.36 15.93 -3.20
N LYS A 280 14.09 17.22 -3.44
CA LYS A 280 14.89 18.30 -2.86
C LYS A 280 14.79 18.31 -1.33
N LEU A 281 13.59 18.13 -0.78
CA LEU A 281 13.40 18.05 0.67
C LEU A 281 14.18 16.88 1.29
N LEU A 282 14.18 15.69 0.66
CA LEU A 282 15.01 14.57 1.12
C LEU A 282 16.50 14.90 1.11
N GLU A 283 16.96 15.64 0.09
CA GLU A 283 18.35 16.06 0.00
C GLU A 283 18.73 17.03 1.15
N MET A 284 17.80 17.88 1.58
CA MET A 284 17.97 18.76 2.73
C MET A 284 17.95 17.99 4.06
N GLU A 285 17.04 17.05 4.21
CA GLU A 285 16.98 16.15 5.38
C GLU A 285 18.31 15.39 5.53
N ARG A 286 18.86 14.89 4.42
CA ARG A 286 20.18 14.23 4.38
C ARG A 286 21.32 15.19 4.76
N LYS A 287 21.33 16.42 4.24
CA LYS A 287 22.38 17.42 4.54
C LYS A 287 22.33 17.92 5.98
N SER A 288 21.14 18.12 6.52
CA SER A 288 20.93 18.66 7.87
C SER A 288 20.98 17.60 8.97
N GLY A 289 20.79 16.32 8.61
CA GLY A 289 20.59 15.23 9.58
C GLY A 289 19.26 15.32 10.34
N LYS A 290 18.39 16.27 10.00
CA LYS A 290 17.11 16.52 10.67
C LYS A 290 15.95 16.11 9.77
N ARG A 291 15.04 15.30 10.32
CA ARG A 291 13.79 14.93 9.66
C ARG A 291 12.89 16.15 9.46
N GLY A 292 12.28 16.25 8.29
CA GLY A 292 11.37 17.36 7.97
C GLY A 292 12.07 18.70 7.72
N ALA A 293 13.39 18.72 7.48
CA ALA A 293 14.10 19.95 7.15
C ALA A 293 13.57 20.56 5.85
N THR A 294 13.27 21.86 5.88
CA THR A 294 12.80 22.66 4.75
C THR A 294 13.77 23.80 4.44
N PHE A 295 13.61 24.42 3.27
CA PHE A 295 14.35 25.61 2.82
C PHE A 295 14.26 26.78 3.80
#